data_AF-A0A7X4IRF8-F1
#
_entry.id   AF-A0A7X4IRF8-F1
#
_cell.length_a   1.000
_cell.length_b   1.000
_cell.length_c   1.000
_cell.angle_alpha   90.00
_cell.angle_beta   90.00
_cell.angle_gamma   90.00
#
_symmetry.space_group_name_H-M   'P 1'
#
loop_
_entity.id
_entity.type
_entity.pdbx_description
1 polymer ?
#
loop_
_entity_poly.entity_id
_entity_poly.type
_entity_poly.pdbx_seq_one_letter_code
_entity_poly.pdbx_strand_id
1 'polypeptide(L)'
;MTIAEWIDSQGRPVPAAFRSFLNAEGRASLANLLAASETEMDAYTAGDMRSRDAAFALLAADAYLTYACLRAVRENGGTALTGITERIATEWTPRTRE
;
A
#
# COMPACT_ATOMS: atom_id res chain seq x y z
N MET A 1 8.77 15.75 2.42
CA MET A 1 8.44 14.65 3.32
C MET A 1 8.18 13.41 2.50
N THR A 2 9.12 12.47 2.53
CA THR A 2 8.96 11.14 1.92
C THR A 2 7.89 10.34 2.66
N ILE A 3 7.48 9.18 2.13
CA ILE A 3 6.58 8.29 2.85
C ILE A 3 7.21 7.83 4.17
N ALA A 4 8.50 7.50 4.20
CA ALA A 4 9.20 7.14 5.43
C ALA A 4 9.22 8.29 6.47
N GLU A 5 9.54 9.51 6.05
CA GLU A 5 9.56 10.67 6.94
C GLU A 5 8.16 11.02 7.46
N TRP A 6 7.13 10.85 6.63
CA TRP A 6 5.74 11.03 7.07
C TRP A 6 5.37 9.98 8.11
N ILE A 7 5.70 8.71 7.88
CA ILE A 7 5.45 7.62 8.83
C ILE A 7 6.17 7.85 10.17
N ASP A 8 7.44 8.23 10.13
CA ASP A 8 8.23 8.54 11.32
C ASP A 8 7.59 9.70 12.12
N SER A 9 7.07 10.74 11.43
CA SER A 9 6.36 11.85 12.07
C SER A 9 5.06 11.43 12.78
N GLN A 10 4.51 10.25 12.45
CA GLN A 10 3.34 9.68 13.13
C GLN A 10 3.70 8.84 14.38
N GLY A 11 4.98 8.74 14.75
CA GLY A 11 5.43 7.96 15.92
C GLY A 11 5.40 6.44 15.71
N ARG A 12 5.32 5.97 14.46
CA ARG A 12 5.43 4.56 14.09
C ARG A 12 6.71 4.37 13.27
N PRO A 13 7.86 4.03 13.87
CA PRO A 13 9.11 4.00 13.13
C PRO A 13 9.08 2.93 12.04
N VAL A 14 9.50 3.30 10.82
CA VAL A 14 9.64 2.37 9.70
C VAL A 14 10.78 1.38 9.99
N PRO A 15 10.58 0.06 9.84
CA PRO A 15 11.68 -0.89 9.94
C PRO A 15 12.73 -0.59 8.87
N ALA A 16 14.02 -0.57 9.24
CA ALA A 16 15.11 -0.09 8.38
C ALA A 16 15.14 -0.74 6.99
N ALA A 17 14.77 -2.02 6.88
CA ALA A 17 14.70 -2.77 5.63
C ALA A 17 13.70 -2.21 4.61
N PHE A 18 12.63 -1.54 5.06
CA PHE A 18 11.62 -0.93 4.19
C PHE A 18 11.93 0.55 3.89
N ARG A 19 12.90 1.15 4.59
CA ARG A 19 13.10 2.60 4.55
C ARG A 19 13.60 3.09 3.19
N SER A 20 14.44 2.31 2.51
CA SER A 20 14.88 2.61 1.14
C SER A 20 13.72 2.61 0.16
N PHE A 21 12.80 1.63 0.28
CA PHE A 21 11.58 1.54 -0.52
C PHE A 21 10.66 2.74 -0.28
N LEU A 22 10.33 3.03 0.99
CA LEU A 22 9.44 4.13 1.36
C LEU A 22 10.03 5.53 1.05
N ASN A 23 11.33 5.62 0.76
CA ASN A 23 11.96 6.85 0.30
C ASN A 23 11.95 7.01 -1.23
N ALA A 24 11.89 5.91 -1.98
CA ALA A 24 11.87 5.93 -3.44
C ALA A 24 10.55 6.48 -4.01
N GLU A 25 9.44 6.20 -3.33
CA GLU A 25 8.07 6.56 -3.75
C GLU A 25 7.71 8.05 -3.57
N GLY A 26 8.68 8.91 -3.25
CA GLY A 26 8.51 10.37 -3.28
C GLY A 26 7.62 10.94 -2.16
N ARG A 27 6.87 12.01 -2.45
CA ARG A 27 6.08 12.74 -1.44
C ARG A 27 4.91 11.90 -0.92
N ALA A 28 4.72 11.84 0.39
CA ALA A 28 3.60 11.11 0.98
C ALA A 28 2.24 11.76 0.65
N SER A 29 1.36 11.04 -0.06
CA SER A 29 -0.07 11.33 -0.23
C SER A 29 -0.89 10.04 -0.11
N LEU A 30 -2.20 10.12 0.16
CA LEU A 30 -3.07 8.93 0.17
C LEU A 30 -3.03 8.20 -1.19
N ALA A 31 -3.11 8.95 -2.29
CA ALA A 31 -3.05 8.40 -3.64
C ALA A 31 -1.71 7.69 -3.92
N ASN A 32 -0.59 8.27 -3.49
CA ASN A 32 0.74 7.68 -3.70
C ASN A 32 0.93 6.40 -2.89
N LEU A 33 0.40 6.35 -1.66
CA LEU A 33 0.45 5.13 -0.82
C LEU A 33 -0.35 3.99 -1.46
N LEU A 34 -1.51 4.28 -2.03
CA LEU A 34 -2.33 3.27 -2.70
C LEU A 34 -1.68 2.79 -4.00
N ALA A 35 -1.18 3.70 -4.83
CA ALA A 35 -0.48 3.35 -6.07
C ALA A 35 0.77 2.49 -5.81
N ALA A 36 1.53 2.80 -4.74
CA ALA A 36 2.67 1.99 -4.33
C ALA A 36 2.21 0.59 -3.85
N SER A 37 1.12 0.51 -3.08
CA SER A 37 0.54 -0.79 -2.68
C SER A 37 0.11 -1.64 -3.88
N GLU A 38 -0.50 -1.04 -4.90
CA GLU A 38 -0.92 -1.73 -6.12
C GLU A 38 0.31 -2.25 -6.90
N THR A 39 1.34 -1.41 -7.05
CA THR A 39 2.59 -1.78 -7.74
C THR A 39 3.27 -2.99 -7.09
N GLU A 40 3.33 -3.04 -5.76
CA GLU A 40 3.94 -4.17 -5.03
C GLU A 40 3.08 -5.44 -5.12
N MET A 41 1.75 -5.31 -5.21
CA MET A 41 0.86 -6.46 -5.46
C MET A 41 1.03 -7.02 -6.88
N ASP A 42 1.23 -6.15 -7.88
CA ASP A 42 1.56 -6.58 -9.23
C ASP A 42 2.91 -7.31 -9.27
N ALA A 43 3.91 -6.81 -8.54
CA ALA A 43 5.21 -7.48 -8.41
C ALA A 43 5.10 -8.85 -7.72
N TYR A 44 4.30 -8.97 -6.66
CA TYR A 44 4.01 -10.24 -6.00
C TYR A 44 3.33 -11.24 -6.95
N THR A 45 2.33 -10.80 -7.71
CA THR A 45 1.54 -11.67 -8.61
C THR A 45 2.31 -12.07 -9.87
N ALA A 46 3.22 -11.23 -10.35
CA ALA A 46 4.11 -11.54 -11.46
C ALA A 46 5.28 -12.46 -11.06
N GLY A 47 5.64 -12.51 -9.78
CA GLY A 47 6.72 -13.32 -9.24
C GLY A 47 6.34 -14.78 -8.95
N ASP A 48 7.36 -15.63 -8.78
CA ASP A 48 7.15 -16.94 -8.13
C ASP A 48 6.75 -16.69 -6.67
N MET A 49 5.52 -17.05 -6.30
CA MET A 49 4.96 -16.85 -4.95
C MET A 49 5.76 -17.54 -3.84
N ARG A 50 6.68 -18.46 -4.17
CA ARG A 50 7.59 -19.09 -3.20
C ARG A 50 8.93 -18.38 -3.06
N SER A 51 9.19 -17.39 -3.90
CA SER A 51 10.43 -16.61 -3.86
C SER A 51 10.42 -15.61 -2.71
N ARG A 52 11.62 -15.33 -2.19
CA ARG A 52 11.83 -14.31 -1.16
C ARG A 52 11.40 -12.92 -1.63
N ASP A 53 11.56 -12.64 -2.92
CA ASP A 53 11.24 -11.35 -3.52
C ASP A 53 9.72 -11.15 -3.60
N ALA A 54 8.95 -12.17 -3.98
CA ALA A 54 7.49 -12.13 -3.92
C ALA A 54 6.99 -11.94 -2.48
N ALA A 55 7.57 -12.66 -1.52
CA ALA A 55 7.22 -12.48 -0.10
C ALA A 55 7.52 -11.07 0.40
N PHE A 56 8.61 -10.46 -0.07
CA PHE A 56 8.95 -9.08 0.26
C PHE A 56 7.97 -8.07 -0.36
N ALA A 57 7.61 -8.24 -1.63
CA ALA A 57 6.63 -7.41 -2.32
C ALA A 57 5.26 -7.44 -1.60
N LEU A 58 4.81 -8.63 -1.18
CA LEU A 58 3.57 -8.76 -0.40
C LEU A 58 3.62 -8.00 0.93
N LEU A 59 4.75 -8.06 1.64
CA LEU A 59 4.95 -7.31 2.89
C LEU A 59 5.00 -5.80 2.66
N ALA A 60 5.59 -5.36 1.54
CA ALA A 60 5.63 -3.95 1.17
C ALA A 60 4.23 -3.42 0.84
N ALA A 61 3.44 -4.17 0.06
CA ALA A 61 2.05 -3.85 -0.24
C ALA A 61 1.21 -3.69 1.04
N ASP A 62 1.31 -4.65 1.96
CA ASP A 62 0.59 -4.60 3.25
C ASP A 62 0.96 -3.35 4.07
N ALA A 63 2.25 -2.99 4.09
CA ALA A 63 2.73 -1.79 4.75
C ALA A 63 2.10 -0.53 4.13
N TYR A 64 2.20 -0.37 2.81
CA TYR A 64 1.62 0.79 2.10
C TYR A 64 0.11 0.93 2.33
N LEU A 65 -0.64 -0.17 2.23
CA LEU A 65 -2.08 -0.19 2.46
C LEU A 65 -2.43 0.18 3.91
N THR A 66 -1.73 -0.38 4.89
CA THR A 66 -1.90 -0.04 6.30
C THR A 66 -1.71 1.46 6.55
N TYR A 67 -0.69 2.06 5.93
CA TYR A 67 -0.42 3.48 6.05
C TYR A 67 -1.44 4.35 5.31
N ALA A 68 -1.94 3.92 4.15
CA ALA A 68 -3.03 4.58 3.44
C ALA A 68 -4.30 4.63 4.31
N CYS A 69 -4.67 3.51 4.94
CA CYS A 69 -5.81 3.44 5.86
C CYS A 69 -5.66 4.41 7.05
N LEU A 70 -4.49 4.44 7.68
CA LEU A 70 -4.19 5.36 8.78
C LEU A 70 -4.30 6.83 8.36
N ARG A 71 -3.81 7.16 7.17
CA ARG A 71 -3.88 8.51 6.63
C ARG A 71 -5.32 8.92 6.33
N ALA A 72 -6.07 8.03 5.68
CA ALA A 72 -7.47 8.26 5.39
C ALA A 72 -8.25 8.55 6.68
N VAL A 73 -8.11 7.74 7.73
CA VAL A 73 -8.76 7.99 9.02
C VAL A 73 -8.42 9.39 9.59
N ARG A 74 -7.19 9.88 9.43
CA ARG A 74 -6.77 11.21 9.92
C ARG A 74 -7.25 12.38 9.04
N GLU A 75 -7.39 12.18 7.74
CA GLU A 75 -7.78 13.22 6.78
C GLU A 75 -9.32 13.31 6.59
N ASN A 76 -10.13 12.78 7.52
CA ASN A 76 -11.59 12.69 7.40
C ASN A 76 -12.04 11.71 6.29
N GLY A 77 -11.23 10.68 6.05
CA GLY A 77 -11.19 9.83 4.85
C GLY A 77 -12.20 8.68 4.81
N GLY A 78 -13.42 8.92 5.29
CA GLY A 78 -14.55 8.08 4.90
C GLY A 78 -14.70 8.10 3.38
N THR A 79 -14.66 9.27 2.75
CA THR A 79 -14.89 9.42 1.29
C THR A 79 -13.82 8.77 0.42
N ALA A 80 -12.54 8.85 0.83
CA ALA A 80 -11.45 8.27 0.06
C ALA A 80 -11.40 6.74 0.18
N LEU A 81 -11.64 6.19 1.39
CA LEU A 81 -11.81 4.75 1.59
C LEU A 81 -13.07 4.21 0.90
N THR A 82 -14.17 4.97 0.91
CA THR A 82 -15.38 4.65 0.15
C THR A 82 -15.09 4.58 -1.35
N GLY A 83 -14.41 5.56 -1.93
CA GLY A 83 -14.06 5.55 -3.36
C GLY A 83 -13.20 4.34 -3.76
N ILE A 84 -12.27 3.92 -2.90
CA ILE A 84 -11.47 2.70 -3.14
C ILE A 84 -12.33 1.45 -3.03
N THR A 85 -13.21 1.39 -2.03
CA THR A 85 -14.13 0.27 -1.82
C THR A 85 -15.10 0.11 -3.00
N GLU A 86 -15.62 1.23 -3.51
CA GLU A 86 -16.48 1.27 -4.70
C GLU A 86 -15.73 0.81 -5.96
N ARG A 87 -14.48 1.24 -6.13
CA ARG A 87 -13.66 0.83 -7.28
C ARG A 87 -13.37 -0.67 -7.25
N ILE A 88 -12.98 -1.21 -6.10
CA ILE A 88 -12.82 -2.66 -5.89
C ILE A 88 -14.15 -3.39 -6.13
N ALA A 89 -15.26 -2.92 -5.59
CA ALA A 89 -16.57 -3.55 -5.80
C ALA A 89 -16.99 -3.55 -7.28
N THR A 90 -16.56 -2.55 -8.06
CA THR A 90 -16.88 -2.42 -9.48
C THR A 90 -15.97 -3.28 -10.36
N GLU A 91 -14.67 -3.34 -10.04
CA GLU A 91 -13.65 -4.03 -10.84
C GLU A 91 -13.49 -5.50 -10.44
N TRP A 92 -13.88 -5.88 -9.23
CA TRP A 92 -13.78 -7.24 -8.74
C TRP A 92 -14.95 -8.09 -9.25
N THR A 93 -14.70 -8.80 -10.34
CA THR A 93 -15.55 -9.94 -10.74
C THR A 93 -15.11 -11.16 -9.95
N PRO A 94 -15.95 -11.72 -9.05
CA PRO A 94 -15.64 -12.99 -8.44
C PRO A 94 -15.55 -14.01 -9.57
N ARG A 95 -14.40 -14.69 -9.73
CA ARG A 95 -14.36 -15.91 -10.53
C ARG A 95 -15.24 -16.92 -9.79
N THR A 96 -16.50 -17.01 -10.17
CA THR A 96 -17.38 -18.11 -9.80
C THR A 96 -16.65 -19.39 -10.21
N ARG A 97 -16.33 -20.21 -9.20
CA ARG A 97 -15.92 -21.59 -9.44
C ARG A 97 -17.17 -22.32 -9.97
N GLU A 98 -17.23 -22.48 -11.28
CA GLU A 98 -17.99 -23.53 -11.96
C GLU A 98 -17.01 -24.44 -12.70
#